data_AF-A0A2C8FA97-F1
#
_entry.id   AF-A0A2C8FA97-F1
#
_cell.length_a   1.000
_cell.length_b   1.000
_cell.length_c   1.000
_cell.angle_alpha   90.00
_cell.angle_beta   90.00
_cell.angle_gamma   90.00
#
_symmetry.space_group_name_H-M   'P 1'
#
loop_
_entity.id
_entity.type
_entity.pdbx_description
1 polymer ?
#
loop_
_entity_poly.entity_id
_entity_poly.type
_entity_poly.pdbx_seq_one_letter_code
_entity_poly.pdbx_strand_id
1 'polypeptide(L)' 'MKKKFCKTNERRPWDVLNCSKSRYLASAPWKQAKMKRREFEALLLEMPDGFTEYVFKEAEAERLVEVVFGKGSLE' A
#
# COMPACT_ATOMS: atom_id res chain seq x y z
N MET A 1 -0.91 19.62 -3.14
CA MET A 1 -1.38 19.09 -1.84
C MET A 1 -0.16 18.77 -0.97
N LYS A 2 -0.08 19.34 0.24
CA LYS A 2 1.11 19.27 1.10
C LYS A 2 1.24 17.88 1.73
N LYS A 3 2.11 17.01 1.20
CA LYS A 3 2.47 15.75 1.87
C LYS A 3 3.34 16.11 3.08
N LYS A 4 2.75 16.02 4.27
CA LYS A 4 3.45 16.20 5.54
C LYS A 4 4.42 15.03 5.72
N PHE A 5 5.69 15.24 5.41
CA PHE A 5 6.76 14.33 5.77
C PHE A 5 6.94 14.39 7.29
N CYS A 6 6.38 13.41 8.00
CA CYS A 6 6.68 13.19 9.41
C CYS A 6 8.10 12.58 9.48
N LYS A 7 9.10 13.40 9.81
CA LYS A 7 10.49 12.98 9.92
C LYS A 7 10.85 12.79 11.39
N THR A 8 10.84 11.53 11.85
CA THR A 8 11.65 11.06 13.01
C THR A 8 11.65 9.52 13.07
N ASN A 9 12.69 8.93 12.46
CA ASN A 9 13.39 7.66 12.70
C ASN A 9 12.71 6.33 13.10
N GLU A 10 11.39 6.25 13.22
CA GLU A 10 10.69 4.97 13.38
C GLU A 10 9.65 4.86 12.27
N ARG A 11 10.00 4.18 11.18
CA ARG A 11 9.01 3.84 10.15
C ARG A 11 7.91 3.04 10.83
N ARG A 12 6.66 3.45 10.66
CA ARG A 12 5.50 2.73 11.21
C ARG A 12 4.80 2.01 10.06
N PRO A 13 4.25 0.81 10.29
CA PRO A 13 3.68 -0.02 9.23
C PRO A 13 2.51 0.66 8.48
N TRP A 14 1.75 1.52 9.16
CA TRP A 14 0.69 2.31 8.51
C TRP A 14 1.21 3.50 7.68
N ASP A 15 2.40 4.04 8.01
CA ASP A 15 3.05 5.08 7.20
C ASP A 15 3.56 4.48 5.88
N VAL A 16 4.10 3.25 5.90
CA VAL A 16 4.51 2.51 4.69
C VAL A 16 3.31 2.28 3.77
N LEU A 17 2.15 1.91 4.35
CA LEU A 17 0.91 1.74 3.60
C LEU A 17 0.18 3.05 3.28
N ASN A 18 0.80 4.20 3.56
CA ASN A 18 0.26 5.54 3.33
C ASN A 18 -1.19 5.70 3.83
N CYS A 19 -1.49 5.17 5.01
CA CYS A 19 -2.81 5.18 5.60
C CYS A 19 -2.79 5.60 7.08
N SER A 20 -3.93 6.07 7.57
CA SER A 20 -4.06 6.41 8.99
C SER A 20 -4.04 5.14 9.85
N LYS A 21 -3.44 5.24 11.05
CA LYS A 21 -3.41 4.14 12.03
C LYS A 21 -4.79 3.49 12.27
N SER A 22 -5.84 4.30 12.40
CA SER A 22 -7.21 3.79 12.59
C SER A 22 -7.70 2.95 11.42
N ARG A 23 -7.38 3.36 10.18
CA ARG A 23 -7.73 2.63 8.96
C ARG A 23 -6.94 1.32 8.86
N TYR A 24 -5.65 1.36 9.18
CA TYR A 24 -4.79 0.17 9.22
C TYR A 24 -5.30 -0.89 10.21
N LEU A 25 -5.69 -0.46 11.41
CA LEU A 25 -6.26 -1.35 12.42
C LEU A 25 -7.64 -1.89 12.01
N ALA A 26 -8.47 -1.08 11.34
CA ALA A 26 -9.79 -1.49 10.87
C ALA A 26 -9.72 -2.47 9.70
N SER A 27 -8.81 -2.25 8.72
CA SER A 27 -8.63 -3.16 7.59
C SER A 27 -7.92 -4.46 8.00
N ALA A 28 -7.15 -4.43 9.09
CA ALA A 28 -6.41 -5.57 9.64
C ALA A 28 -5.72 -6.40 8.53
N PRO A 29 -4.83 -5.78 7.73
CA PRO A 29 -4.30 -6.38 6.49
C PRO A 29 -3.52 -7.67 6.75
N TRP A 30 -2.91 -7.82 7.93
CA TRP A 30 -2.27 -9.07 8.34
C TRP A 30 -3.23 -10.27 8.39
N LYS A 31 -4.53 -10.05 8.68
CA LYS A 31 -5.54 -11.12 8.64
C LYS A 31 -5.81 -11.56 7.19
N GLN A 32 -5.85 -10.61 6.26
CA GLN A 32 -6.03 -10.91 4.83
C GLN A 32 -4.81 -11.65 4.27
N ALA A 33 -3.61 -11.27 4.70
CA ALA A 33 -2.37 -11.97 4.39
C ALA A 33 -2.20 -13.32 5.12
N LYS A 34 -3.15 -13.72 5.99
CA LYS A 34 -3.07 -14.92 6.84
C LYS A 34 -1.79 -14.99 7.70
N MET A 35 -1.31 -13.85 8.16
CA MET A 35 -0.09 -13.71 8.96
C MET A 35 -0.38 -13.15 10.35
N LYS A 36 0.55 -13.38 11.30
CA LYS A 36 0.49 -12.67 12.58
C LYS A 36 0.85 -11.21 12.34
N ARG A 37 0.24 -10.33 13.14
CA ARG A 37 0.45 -8.89 13.05
C ARG A 37 1.94 -8.50 13.08
N ARG A 38 2.71 -9.06 14.01
CA ARG A 38 4.15 -8.77 14.14
C ARG A 38 4.96 -9.18 12.90
N GLU A 39 4.65 -10.33 12.32
CA GLU A 39 5.35 -10.82 11.12
C GLU A 39 5.04 -9.92 9.92
N PHE A 40 3.77 -9.55 9.76
CA PHE A 40 3.36 -8.63 8.70
C PHE A 40 3.97 -7.23 8.87
N GLU A 41 4.01 -6.71 10.10
CA GLU A 41 4.63 -5.42 10.40
C GLU A 41 6.15 -5.47 10.15
N ALA A 42 6.84 -6.56 10.48
CA ALA A 42 8.26 -6.74 10.16
C ALA A 42 8.51 -6.71 8.65
N LEU A 43 7.73 -7.47 7.87
CA LEU A 43 7.83 -7.49 6.40
C LEU A 43 7.60 -6.10 5.80
N LEU A 44 6.64 -5.34 6.31
CA LEU A 44 6.39 -3.96 5.85
C LEU A 44 7.56 -3.02 6.13
N LEU A 45 8.30 -3.25 7.21
CA LEU A 45 9.46 -2.43 7.57
C LEU A 45 10.72 -2.81 6.79
N GLU A 46 10.80 -4.03 6.29
CA GLU A 46 11.86 -4.48 5.38
C GLU A 46 11.68 -3.96 3.94
N MET A 47 10.47 -3.50 3.59
CA MET A 47 10.19 -2.98 2.25
C MET A 47 10.92 -1.65 1.97
N PRO A 48 11.55 -1.50 0.78
CA PRO A 48 12.23 -0.27 0.40
C PRO A 48 11.26 0.92 0.34
N ASP A 49 11.78 2.13 0.60
CA ASP A 49 11.00 3.37 0.46
C ASP A 49 10.38 3.43 -0.94
N GLY A 50 9.09 3.79 -1.03
CA GLY A 50 8.43 3.93 -2.32
C GLY A 50 7.89 2.63 -2.94
N PHE A 51 8.15 1.46 -2.34
CA PHE A 51 7.64 0.19 -2.87
C PHE A 51 6.10 0.16 -2.95
N THR A 52 5.42 0.59 -1.88
CA THR A 52 3.96 0.63 -1.86
C THR A 52 3.41 1.66 -2.85
N GLU A 53 4.08 2.80 -3.04
CA GLU A 53 3.69 3.76 -4.08
C GLU A 53 3.89 3.22 -5.50
N TYR A 54 4.95 2.44 -5.73
CA TYR A 54 5.18 1.78 -7.00
C TYR A 54 4.06 0.78 -7.31
N VAL A 55 3.76 -0.13 -6.38
CA VAL A 55 2.67 -1.11 -6.53
C VAL A 55 1.32 -0.43 -6.72
N PHE A 56 1.04 0.64 -5.98
CA PHE A 56 -0.20 1.40 -6.14
C PHE A 56 -0.31 2.05 -7.52
N LYS A 57 0.78 2.62 -8.04
CA LYS A 57 0.82 3.21 -9.38
C LYS A 57 0.65 2.17 -10.49
N GLU A 58 1.24 0.99 -10.34
CA GLU A 58 1.03 -0.10 -11.31
C GLU A 58 -0.42 -0.55 -11.32
N ALA A 59 -1.01 -0.85 -10.16
CA ALA A 59 -2.41 -1.24 -10.06
C ALA A 59 -3.37 -0.16 -10.58
N GLU A 60 -3.05 1.13 -10.33
CA GLU A 60 -3.83 2.25 -10.87
C GLU A 60 -3.66 2.38 -12.39
N ALA A 61 -2.46 2.15 -12.92
CA ALA A 61 -2.22 2.14 -14.37
C ALA A 61 -2.99 1.01 -15.05
N GLU A 62 -2.99 -0.21 -14.49
CA GLU A 62 -3.79 -1.34 -14.98
C GLU A 62 -5.28 -1.01 -14.98
N ARG A 63 -5.78 -0.46 -13.86
CA ARG A 63 -7.18 -0.03 -13.75
C ARG A 63 -7.52 1.06 -14.76
N LEU A 64 -6.63 2.02 -14.99
CA LEU A 64 -6.82 3.08 -15.98
C LEU A 64 -6.87 2.51 -17.40
N VAL A 65 -6.01 1.54 -17.71
CA VAL A 65 -6.07 0.82 -18.99
C VAL A 65 -7.41 0.12 -19.15
N GLU A 66 -7.87 -0.60 -18.13
CA GLU A 66 -9.18 -1.26 -18.15
C GLU A 66 -10.35 -0.28 -18.34
N VAL A 67 -10.28 0.91 -17.73
CA VAL A 67 -11.32 1.94 -17.85
C VAL A 67 -11.27 2.64 -19.21
N VAL A 68 -10.08 2.92 -19.74
CA VAL A 68 -9.89 3.66 -21.00
C VAL A 68 -10.15 2.77 -22.21
N PHE A 69 -9.70 1.52 -22.18
CA PHE A 69 -9.79 0.61 -23.32
C PHE A 69 -10.89 -0.45 -23.18
N GLY A 70 -11.55 -0.52 -22.02
CA GLY A 70 -12.56 -1.52 -21.71
C GLY A 70 -11.97 -2.93 -21.59
N LYS A 71 -12.61 -3.79 -20.79
CA LYS A 71 -12.37 -5.24 -20.88
C LYS A 71 -12.88 -5.74 -22.23
N GLY A 72 -12.04 -5.74 -23.26
CA GLY A 72 -12.32 -6.44 -24.52
C GLY A 72 -12.12 -5.65 -25.81
N SER A 73 -10.94 -5.08 -26.05
CA SER A 73 -10.55 -4.71 -27.42
C SER A 73 -9.08 -5.02 -27.63
N LEU A 74 -8.79 -6.30 -27.83
CA LEU A 74 -7.67 -6.87 -28.58
C LEU A 74 -7.83 -8.41 -28.58
N GLU A 75 -8.95 -8.90 -29.12
CA GLU A 75 -9.06 -10.23 -29.72
C GLU A 75 -9.58 -10.06 -31.15
#